data_AF-A0A7J0F9Z8-F1
#
_entry.id   AF-A0A7J0F9Z8-F1
#
_cell.length_a   1.000
_cell.length_b   1.000
_cell.length_c   1.000
_cell.angle_alpha   90.00
_cell.angle_beta   90.00
_cell.angle_gamma   90.00
#
_symmetry.space_group_name_H-M   'P 1'
#
loop_
_entity.id
_entity.type
_entity.pdbx_description
1 polymer ?
#
loop_
_entity_poly.entity_id
_entity_poly.type
_entity_poly.pdbx_seq_one_letter_code
_entity_poly.pdbx_strand_id
1 'polypeptide(L)'
;MNSKQQSFHSSATRNGGLSGVPSLAHNNLLDEQERARFAQIGRKKDFVHIERIDGRAMNVLQGLELHSRVFSPEEQKEIVDCVYRFQRMGQKGQLRARTYSEPKKWMRGKGRVTIQFGCCYNYAVDKNGNPPGIVRNEEVDPLPPLFKQMIKRMVRWHVLPPTCVPNSCIVNIYDEGDCIPPHIDHHDFLRPFCTVSFLTECNILFGSNLKVVSAGEFAGPVSVPLPVGSVLILNGNGADVAKHCVPGVPARRISITFRKMDDSKLPYRYASDPELTGIRPFARSPITKMLAQQPPPENNNNNTRCEPIAVAVKASNNSVFSKKDDFPPLGSLSIGNKPRANGNVRRQ
;
A
#
# COMPACT_ATOMS: atom_id res chain seq x y z
N MET A 1 -63.41 49.00 -35.32
CA MET A 1 -63.60 48.90 -33.85
C MET A 1 -62.25 48.58 -33.20
N ASN A 2 -61.73 49.55 -32.45
CA ASN A 2 -60.75 49.53 -31.34
C ASN A 2 -59.86 48.28 -31.13
N SER A 3 -58.52 48.40 -31.29
CA SER A 3 -57.52 48.80 -30.27
C SER A 3 -56.93 47.55 -29.57
N LYS A 4 -55.64 47.36 -29.24
CA LYS A 4 -54.54 48.23 -28.84
C LYS A 4 -53.21 47.47 -29.01
N GLN A 5 -52.13 48.19 -29.33
CA GLN A 5 -50.74 47.78 -29.09
C GLN A 5 -50.45 47.64 -27.58
N GLN A 6 -49.59 46.69 -27.21
CA GLN A 6 -48.67 46.88 -26.08
C GLN A 6 -47.41 46.03 -26.27
N SER A 7 -46.27 46.73 -26.34
CA SER A 7 -44.92 46.19 -26.21
C SER A 7 -44.63 45.89 -24.74
N PHE A 8 -43.87 44.83 -24.47
CA PHE A 8 -43.13 44.71 -23.22
C PHE A 8 -41.72 44.16 -23.47
N HIS A 9 -40.77 44.90 -22.92
CA HIS A 9 -39.34 44.69 -22.93
C HIS A 9 -38.90 43.57 -21.96
N SER A 10 -37.82 42.88 -22.37
CA SER A 10 -36.72 42.31 -21.59
C SER A 10 -36.98 41.58 -20.26
N SER A 11 -36.53 40.32 -20.19
CA SER A 11 -35.41 39.97 -19.30
C SER A 11 -34.83 38.60 -19.70
N ALA A 12 -33.59 38.63 -20.20
CA ALA A 12 -32.78 37.45 -20.39
C ALA A 12 -32.21 37.03 -19.03
N THR A 13 -32.73 35.94 -18.46
CA THR A 13 -32.11 35.29 -17.30
C THR A 13 -30.96 34.42 -17.76
N ARG A 14 -29.75 34.98 -17.64
CA ARG A 14 -28.48 34.26 -17.66
C ARG A 14 -28.44 33.28 -16.49
N ASN A 15 -28.61 31.98 -16.75
CA ASN A 15 -28.07 30.95 -15.86
C ASN A 15 -26.58 30.78 -16.15
N GLY A 16 -25.79 31.70 -15.58
CA GLY A 16 -24.34 31.58 -15.53
C GLY A 16 -23.93 30.75 -14.32
N GLY A 17 -23.28 29.61 -14.57
CA GLY A 17 -22.73 28.75 -13.53
C GLY A 17 -21.71 29.49 -12.68
N LEU A 18 -21.95 29.50 -11.37
CA LEU A 18 -20.94 29.81 -10.37
C LEU A 18 -20.03 28.59 -10.23
N SER A 19 -18.98 28.54 -11.04
CA SER A 19 -17.77 27.80 -10.69
C SER A 19 -17.17 28.48 -9.46
N GLY A 20 -17.51 27.98 -8.27
CA GLY A 20 -17.02 28.51 -7.00
C GLY A 20 -15.51 28.31 -6.89
N VAL A 21 -14.75 29.37 -7.18
CA VAL A 21 -13.34 29.44 -6.78
C VAL A 21 -13.32 29.68 -5.27
N PRO A 22 -12.70 28.81 -4.46
CA PRO A 22 -12.67 29.00 -3.01
C PRO A 22 -11.96 30.31 -2.65
N SER A 23 -12.54 31.06 -1.71
CA SER A 23 -11.94 32.29 -1.18
C SER A 23 -10.55 32.02 -0.58
N LEU A 24 -9.62 32.99 -0.68
CA LEU A 24 -8.28 32.91 -0.12
C LEU A 24 -8.29 32.57 1.39
N ALA A 25 -9.27 33.09 2.13
CA ALA A 25 -9.46 32.78 3.54
C ALA A 25 -9.80 31.29 3.77
N HIS A 26 -10.62 30.69 2.91
CA HIS A 26 -10.97 29.27 2.99
C HIS A 26 -9.75 28.38 2.73
N ASN A 27 -8.92 28.73 1.75
CA ASN A 27 -7.69 28.00 1.46
C ASN A 27 -6.68 28.08 2.61
N ASN A 28 -6.56 29.23 3.28
CA ASN A 28 -5.68 29.39 4.44
C ASN A 28 -6.15 28.55 5.64
N LEU A 29 -7.45 28.51 5.93
CA LEU A 29 -8.00 27.68 7.01
C LEU A 29 -7.78 26.18 6.75
N LEU A 30 -7.98 25.73 5.51
CA LEU A 30 -7.71 24.33 5.13
C LEU A 30 -6.24 23.96 5.28
N ASP A 31 -5.32 24.86 4.89
CA ASP A 31 -3.88 24.67 5.04
C ASP A 31 -3.47 24.65 6.53
N GLU A 32 -4.07 25.48 7.39
CA GLU A 32 -3.84 25.46 8.84
C GLU A 32 -4.33 24.15 9.48
N GLN A 33 -5.52 23.68 9.10
CA GLN A 33 -6.05 22.39 9.55
C GLN A 33 -5.17 21.22 9.09
N GLU A 34 -4.71 21.22 7.83
CA GLU A 34 -3.75 20.23 7.34
C GLU A 34 -2.43 20.26 8.12
N ARG A 35 -1.92 21.45 8.48
CA ARG A 35 -0.69 21.60 9.28
C ARG A 35 -0.85 21.09 10.70
N ALA A 36 -1.99 21.36 11.34
CA ALA A 36 -2.30 20.84 12.66
C ALA A 36 -2.34 19.30 12.66
N ARG A 37 -2.95 18.69 11.64
CA ARG A 37 -2.96 17.23 11.46
C ARG A 37 -1.56 16.67 11.16
N PHE A 38 -0.80 17.35 10.31
CA PHE A 38 0.59 16.98 10.02
C PHE A 38 1.45 16.91 11.29
N ALA A 39 1.26 17.83 12.24
CA ALA A 39 1.98 17.83 13.51
C ALA A 39 1.63 16.62 14.42
N GLN A 40 0.47 15.98 14.22
CA GLN A 40 -0.01 14.87 15.03
C GLN A 40 0.38 13.48 14.48
N ILE A 41 1.00 13.40 13.31
CA ILE A 41 1.40 12.13 12.70
C ILE A 41 2.32 11.36 13.66
N GLY A 42 1.93 10.13 13.99
CA GLY A 42 2.81 9.22 14.72
C GLY A 42 3.85 8.66 13.77
N ARG A 43 5.13 8.61 14.18
CA ARG A 43 6.22 8.08 13.35
C ARG A 43 7.07 7.12 14.17
N LYS A 44 7.15 5.88 13.71
CA LYS A 44 8.08 4.87 14.23
C LYS A 44 9.13 4.59 13.15
N LYS A 45 10.41 4.75 13.47
CA LYS A 45 11.54 4.61 12.52
C LYS A 45 12.69 3.75 13.06
N ASP A 46 12.61 3.37 14.32
CA ASP A 46 13.60 2.66 15.11
C ASP A 46 13.45 1.14 14.99
N PHE A 47 13.17 0.65 13.77
CA PHE A 47 13.10 -0.79 13.53
C PHE A 47 14.51 -1.39 13.48
N VAL A 48 14.77 -2.33 14.38
CA VAL A 48 16.05 -3.02 14.48
C VAL A 48 15.85 -4.52 14.60
N HIS A 49 16.45 -5.26 13.67
CA HIS A 49 16.67 -6.69 13.80
C HIS A 49 17.98 -7.03 13.09
N ILE A 50 18.95 -7.54 13.84
CA ILE A 50 20.27 -7.85 13.31
C ILE A 50 20.30 -9.31 12.87
N GLU A 51 20.60 -9.55 11.60
CA GLU A 51 20.87 -10.87 11.06
C GLU A 51 22.30 -10.93 10.50
N ARG A 52 22.86 -12.14 10.38
CA ARG A 52 24.15 -12.36 9.71
C ARG A 52 23.91 -12.78 8.26
N ILE A 53 24.28 -11.93 7.32
CA ILE A 53 24.15 -12.16 5.87
C ILE A 53 25.55 -12.08 5.27
N ASP A 54 25.96 -13.14 4.57
CA ASP A 54 27.31 -13.28 4.00
C ASP A 54 28.44 -12.97 5.01
N GLY A 55 28.26 -13.45 6.25
CA GLY A 55 29.22 -13.28 7.35
C GLY A 55 29.17 -11.91 8.04
N ARG A 56 28.43 -10.92 7.50
CA ARG A 56 28.32 -9.57 8.05
C ARG A 56 27.04 -9.42 8.87
N ALA A 57 27.16 -8.84 10.06
CA ALA A 57 26.00 -8.46 10.86
C ALA A 57 25.39 -7.17 10.29
N MET A 58 24.11 -7.19 9.97
CA MET A 58 23.40 -6.02 9.45
C MET A 58 21.97 -5.92 9.99
N ASN A 59 21.47 -4.69 10.14
CA ASN A 59 20.07 -4.45 10.45
C ASN A 59 19.23 -4.67 9.19
N VAL A 60 18.53 -5.79 9.11
CA VAL A 60 17.69 -6.12 7.95
C VAL A 60 16.44 -5.25 7.87
N LEU A 61 16.04 -4.59 8.96
CA LEU A 61 14.88 -3.67 8.99
C LEU A 61 15.28 -2.20 8.76
N GLN A 62 16.55 -1.94 8.48
CA GLN A 62 17.01 -0.57 8.25
C GLN A 62 16.24 0.05 7.07
N GLY A 63 15.66 1.23 7.31
CA GLY A 63 14.88 1.97 6.32
C GLY A 63 13.37 1.76 6.41
N LEU A 64 12.89 0.85 7.27
CA LEU A 64 11.47 0.76 7.58
C LEU A 64 10.99 1.97 8.40
N GLU A 65 9.82 2.48 8.06
CA GLU A 65 9.11 3.48 8.87
C GLU A 65 7.62 3.13 8.93
N LEU A 66 6.98 3.27 10.09
CA LEU A 66 5.54 3.10 10.24
C LEU A 66 4.94 4.42 10.71
N HIS A 67 4.05 4.99 9.89
CA HIS A 67 3.37 6.24 10.18
C HIS A 67 1.90 5.97 10.52
N SER A 68 1.39 6.62 11.56
CA SER A 68 -0.01 6.55 11.98
C SER A 68 -0.68 7.91 11.92
N ARG A 69 -2.02 7.93 11.88
CA ARG A 69 -2.83 9.16 11.77
C ARG A 69 -2.54 9.99 10.52
N VAL A 70 -2.11 9.34 9.44
CA VAL A 70 -1.95 9.98 8.12
C VAL A 70 -3.31 10.27 7.47
N PHE A 71 -4.28 9.37 7.68
CA PHE A 71 -5.66 9.50 7.19
C PHE A 71 -6.64 9.47 8.36
N SER A 72 -7.63 10.36 8.36
CA SER A 72 -8.70 10.37 9.38
C SER A 72 -9.66 9.21 9.16
N PRO A 73 -10.49 8.84 10.16
CA PRO A 73 -11.50 7.80 9.99
C PRO A 73 -12.44 8.04 8.80
N GLU A 74 -12.80 9.30 8.55
CA GLU A 74 -13.69 9.70 7.44
C GLU A 74 -13.00 9.49 6.09
N GLU A 75 -11.74 9.88 5.98
CA GLU A 75 -10.94 9.67 4.76
C GLU A 75 -10.68 8.18 4.52
N GLN A 76 -10.43 7.41 5.59
CA GLN A 76 -10.30 5.95 5.48
C GLN A 76 -11.58 5.32 4.93
N LYS A 77 -12.75 5.77 5.38
CA LYS A 77 -14.04 5.32 4.85
C LYS A 77 -14.20 5.68 3.37
N GLU A 78 -13.90 6.92 2.99
CA GLU A 78 -13.98 7.37 1.59
C GLU A 78 -13.05 6.55 0.68
N ILE A 79 -11.82 6.27 1.13
CA ILE A 79 -10.85 5.46 0.38
C ILE A 79 -11.37 4.03 0.21
N VAL A 80 -11.90 3.43 1.28
CA VAL A 80 -12.48 2.08 1.23
C VAL A 80 -13.67 2.02 0.26
N ASP A 81 -14.58 2.98 0.32
CA ASP A 81 -15.75 3.06 -0.57
C ASP A 81 -15.32 3.21 -2.04
N CYS A 82 -14.26 4.00 -2.28
CA CYS A 82 -13.64 4.17 -3.58
C CYS A 82 -13.04 2.85 -4.10
N VAL A 83 -12.31 2.11 -3.25
CA VAL A 83 -11.77 0.78 -3.60
C VAL A 83 -12.89 -0.20 -3.98
N TYR A 84 -13.97 -0.27 -3.19
CA TYR A 84 -15.09 -1.14 -3.53
C TYR A 84 -15.82 -0.72 -4.79
N ARG A 85 -15.86 0.59 -5.11
CA ARG A 85 -16.35 1.05 -6.41
C ARG A 85 -15.50 0.51 -7.55
N PHE A 86 -14.17 0.54 -7.44
CA PHE A 86 -13.28 -0.05 -8.44
C PHE A 86 -13.45 -1.56 -8.56
N GLN A 87 -13.63 -2.28 -7.44
CA GLN A 87 -13.94 -3.71 -7.50
C GLN A 87 -15.20 -3.98 -8.32
N ARG A 88 -16.30 -3.26 -8.05
CA ARG A 88 -17.56 -3.40 -8.81
C ARG A 88 -17.39 -3.05 -10.28
N MET A 89 -16.61 -2.01 -10.62
CA MET A 89 -16.30 -1.67 -12.01
C MET A 89 -15.51 -2.77 -12.70
N GLY A 90 -14.51 -3.35 -12.01
CA GLY A 90 -13.73 -4.49 -12.49
C GLY A 90 -14.59 -5.72 -12.78
N GLN A 91 -15.49 -6.07 -11.86
CA GLN A 91 -16.45 -7.17 -12.03
C GLN A 91 -17.41 -6.96 -13.21
N LYS A 92 -17.71 -5.70 -13.54
CA LYS A 92 -18.55 -5.32 -14.70
C LYS A 92 -17.76 -5.14 -16.00
N GLY A 93 -16.44 -5.36 -16.01
CA GLY A 93 -15.59 -5.16 -17.19
C GLY A 93 -15.45 -3.69 -17.61
N GLN A 94 -15.64 -2.74 -16.68
CA GLN A 94 -15.57 -1.29 -16.94
C GLN A 94 -14.18 -0.70 -16.73
N LEU A 95 -13.20 -1.54 -16.36
CA LEU A 95 -11.79 -1.19 -16.25
C LEU A 95 -11.02 -1.82 -17.41
N ARG A 96 -9.84 -1.30 -17.72
CA ARG A 96 -8.95 -1.89 -18.74
C ARG A 96 -8.60 -3.33 -18.37
N ALA A 97 -8.32 -4.15 -19.38
CA ALA A 97 -8.19 -5.61 -19.25
C ALA A 97 -7.15 -6.07 -18.21
N ARG A 98 -6.08 -5.29 -17.99
CA ARG A 98 -5.00 -5.61 -17.04
C ARG A 98 -5.12 -4.88 -15.70
N THR A 99 -6.11 -4.00 -15.55
CA THR A 99 -6.35 -3.23 -14.32
C THR A 99 -6.88 -4.12 -13.22
N TYR A 100 -7.75 -5.08 -13.52
CA TYR A 100 -8.50 -5.85 -12.51
C TYR A 100 -8.26 -7.36 -12.63
N SER A 101 -8.04 -8.03 -11.51
CA SER A 101 -7.94 -9.49 -11.42
C SER A 101 -8.59 -10.00 -10.14
N GLU A 102 -9.53 -10.94 -10.27
CA GLU A 102 -10.22 -11.61 -9.17
C GLU A 102 -10.18 -13.13 -9.43
N PRO A 103 -9.12 -13.83 -8.99
CA PRO A 103 -9.00 -15.26 -9.20
C PRO A 103 -10.02 -16.01 -8.34
N LYS A 104 -10.57 -17.11 -8.87
CA LYS A 104 -11.39 -18.03 -8.07
C LYS A 104 -10.52 -18.65 -6.98
N LYS A 105 -10.95 -18.56 -5.72
CA LYS A 105 -10.26 -19.15 -4.59
C LYS A 105 -10.23 -20.67 -4.73
N TRP A 106 -9.03 -21.23 -4.87
CA TRP A 106 -8.81 -22.67 -5.06
C TRP A 106 -7.97 -23.30 -3.94
N MET A 107 -7.29 -22.48 -3.14
CA MET A 107 -6.61 -22.89 -1.91
C MET A 107 -6.54 -21.71 -0.92
N ARG A 108 -6.25 -22.00 0.36
CA ARG A 108 -5.94 -20.97 1.36
C ARG A 108 -4.76 -20.13 0.88
N GLY A 109 -4.84 -18.81 1.06
CA GLY A 109 -3.82 -17.88 0.59
C GLY A 109 -3.94 -17.46 -0.89
N LYS A 110 -4.90 -17.98 -1.66
CA LYS A 110 -5.03 -17.73 -3.11
C LYS A 110 -6.45 -17.34 -3.54
N GLY A 111 -7.00 -16.27 -2.97
CA GLY A 111 -8.31 -15.70 -3.38
C GLY A 111 -8.30 -14.19 -3.62
N ARG A 112 -7.15 -13.53 -3.46
CA ARG A 112 -7.06 -12.08 -3.35
C ARG A 112 -7.39 -11.35 -4.65
N VAL A 113 -8.23 -10.32 -4.55
CA VAL A 113 -8.49 -9.38 -5.63
C VAL A 113 -7.33 -8.40 -5.76
N THR A 114 -6.91 -8.13 -6.99
CA THR A 114 -5.86 -7.17 -7.30
C THR A 114 -6.36 -6.14 -8.31
N ILE A 115 -6.13 -4.86 -8.01
CA ILE A 115 -6.44 -3.73 -8.90
C ILE A 115 -5.17 -2.89 -9.10
N GLN A 116 -4.72 -2.69 -10.34
CA GLN A 116 -3.47 -2.02 -10.67
C GLN A 116 -3.72 -0.72 -11.40
N PHE A 117 -3.06 0.36 -10.99
CA PHE A 117 -3.14 1.65 -11.65
C PHE A 117 -1.74 2.18 -11.99
N GLY A 118 -1.63 2.91 -13.10
CA GLY A 118 -0.37 3.48 -13.60
C GLY A 118 0.47 2.50 -14.43
N CYS A 119 0.64 1.25 -13.97
CA CYS A 119 1.31 0.21 -14.75
C CYS A 119 0.76 -1.21 -14.53
N CYS A 120 0.87 -2.06 -15.55
CA CYS A 120 0.69 -3.50 -15.41
C CYS A 120 1.96 -4.12 -14.84
N TYR A 121 1.90 -4.70 -13.65
CA TYR A 121 2.99 -5.49 -13.09
C TYR A 121 2.61 -6.96 -13.00
N ASN A 122 3.55 -7.83 -13.36
CA ASN A 122 3.41 -9.27 -13.25
C ASN A 122 4.33 -9.83 -12.16
N TYR A 123 3.79 -10.67 -11.29
CA TYR A 123 4.45 -11.18 -10.08
C TYR A 123 5.22 -12.49 -10.30
N ALA A 124 4.96 -13.18 -11.41
CA ALA A 124 5.55 -14.46 -11.75
C ALA A 124 5.95 -14.50 -13.23
N VAL A 125 6.72 -15.51 -13.62
CA VAL A 125 6.98 -15.77 -15.03
C VAL A 125 5.65 -16.00 -15.75
N ASP A 126 5.42 -15.28 -16.85
CA ASP A 126 4.18 -15.45 -17.62
C ASP A 126 4.20 -16.70 -18.52
N LYS A 127 3.08 -16.95 -19.21
CA LYS A 127 2.92 -18.10 -20.11
C LYS A 127 3.87 -18.07 -21.32
N ASN A 128 4.40 -16.89 -21.64
CA ASN A 128 5.32 -16.68 -22.74
C ASN A 128 6.79 -16.75 -22.27
N GLY A 129 7.03 -17.04 -20.99
CA GLY A 129 8.36 -17.11 -20.39
C GLY A 129 8.95 -15.75 -19.99
N ASN A 130 8.19 -14.66 -20.04
CA ASN A 130 8.70 -13.36 -19.61
C ASN A 130 8.86 -13.31 -18.09
N PRO A 131 9.97 -12.74 -17.57
CA PRO A 131 10.21 -12.66 -16.13
C PRO A 131 9.21 -11.72 -15.42
N PRO A 132 9.10 -11.82 -14.07
CA PRO A 132 8.38 -10.83 -13.27
C PRO A 132 8.89 -9.40 -13.54
N GLY A 133 8.02 -8.42 -13.46
CA GLY A 133 8.35 -7.04 -13.81
C GLY A 133 7.18 -6.24 -14.33
N ILE A 134 7.45 -4.98 -14.67
CA ILE A 134 6.49 -4.11 -15.35
C ILE A 134 6.36 -4.58 -16.81
N VAL A 135 5.13 -4.91 -17.21
CA VAL A 135 4.81 -5.30 -18.58
C VAL A 135 4.56 -4.03 -19.40
N ARG A 136 5.61 -3.53 -20.07
CA ARG A 136 5.63 -2.20 -20.69
C ARG A 136 4.67 -2.01 -21.88
N ASN A 137 4.24 -3.12 -22.48
CA ASN A 137 3.28 -3.15 -23.59
C ASN A 137 1.82 -3.19 -23.14
N GLU A 138 1.57 -3.44 -21.86
CA GLU A 138 0.24 -3.61 -21.31
C GLU A 138 -0.23 -2.35 -20.60
N GLU A 139 -1.44 -1.92 -20.93
CA GLU A 139 -2.03 -0.72 -20.35
C GLU A 139 -3.00 -1.06 -19.21
N VAL A 140 -2.92 -0.28 -18.14
CA VAL A 140 -3.89 -0.27 -17.03
C VAL A 140 -4.51 1.12 -16.91
N ASP A 141 -5.50 1.26 -16.05
CA ASP A 141 -6.14 2.56 -15.77
C ASP A 141 -5.15 3.51 -15.07
N PRO A 142 -5.26 4.84 -15.31
CA PRO A 142 -4.42 5.82 -14.63
C PRO A 142 -4.73 5.90 -13.14
N LEU A 143 -3.85 6.54 -12.37
CA LEU A 143 -4.07 6.75 -10.94
C LEU A 143 -5.39 7.52 -10.68
N PRO A 144 -6.31 6.97 -9.87
CA PRO A 144 -7.56 7.65 -9.57
C PRO A 144 -7.36 8.98 -8.81
N PRO A 145 -8.23 9.98 -8.98
CA PRO A 145 -8.11 11.29 -8.32
C PRO A 145 -7.89 11.21 -6.80
N LEU A 146 -8.66 10.37 -6.09
CA LEU A 146 -8.51 10.20 -4.64
C LEU A 146 -7.13 9.65 -4.27
N PHE A 147 -6.58 8.73 -5.05
CA PHE A 147 -5.26 8.16 -4.80
C PHE A 147 -4.14 9.18 -5.09
N LYS A 148 -4.35 10.06 -6.07
CA LYS A 148 -3.44 11.20 -6.30
C LYS A 148 -3.44 12.16 -5.12
N GLN A 149 -4.60 12.42 -4.50
CA GLN A 149 -4.68 13.22 -3.28
C GLN A 149 -3.93 12.56 -2.12
N MET A 150 -4.06 11.24 -1.94
CA MET A 150 -3.27 10.49 -0.94
C MET A 150 -1.77 10.65 -1.16
N ILE A 151 -1.30 10.51 -2.40
CA ILE A 151 0.12 10.70 -2.77
C ILE A 151 0.58 12.12 -2.44
N LYS A 152 -0.17 13.14 -2.89
CA LYS A 152 0.15 14.54 -2.62
C LYS A 152 0.27 14.81 -1.12
N ARG A 153 -0.66 14.27 -0.31
CA ARG A 153 -0.58 14.39 1.15
C ARG A 153 0.66 13.72 1.72
N MET A 154 0.94 12.48 1.36
CA MET A 154 2.11 11.76 1.87
C MET A 154 3.42 12.48 1.53
N VAL A 155 3.52 13.09 0.35
CA VAL A 155 4.69 13.91 -0.03
C VAL A 155 4.70 15.25 0.73
N ARG A 156 3.55 15.95 0.81
CA ARG A 156 3.42 17.22 1.57
C ARG A 156 3.82 17.05 3.03
N TRP A 157 3.45 15.91 3.62
CA TRP A 157 3.64 15.58 5.02
C TRP A 157 4.94 14.83 5.31
N HIS A 158 5.92 14.80 4.39
CA HIS A 158 7.20 14.10 4.60
C HIS A 158 7.06 12.62 5.01
N VAL A 159 5.99 11.94 4.57
CA VAL A 159 5.84 10.48 4.70
C VAL A 159 6.58 9.81 3.55
N LEU A 160 6.49 10.38 2.35
CA LEU A 160 7.31 10.05 1.19
C LEU A 160 8.18 11.24 0.79
N PRO A 161 9.40 11.01 0.26
CA PRO A 161 10.25 12.11 -0.20
C PRO A 161 9.75 12.66 -1.54
N PRO A 162 9.89 13.97 -1.81
CA PRO A 162 9.52 14.57 -3.09
C PRO A 162 10.37 14.07 -4.27
N THR A 163 11.50 13.41 -4.01
CA THR A 163 12.35 12.78 -5.03
C THR A 163 11.79 11.43 -5.51
N CYS A 164 10.92 10.80 -4.73
CA CYS A 164 10.32 9.50 -5.03
C CYS A 164 8.78 9.56 -4.93
N VAL A 165 8.16 10.40 -5.76
CA VAL A 165 6.69 10.49 -5.84
C VAL A 165 6.14 9.26 -6.59
N PRO A 166 5.25 8.46 -5.97
CA PRO A 166 4.63 7.34 -6.65
C PRO A 166 3.84 7.75 -7.89
N ASN A 167 3.96 6.95 -8.94
CA ASN A 167 3.21 7.09 -10.19
C ASN A 167 2.45 5.80 -10.58
N SER A 168 2.47 4.81 -9.69
CA SER A 168 1.70 3.57 -9.81
C SER A 168 1.19 3.15 -8.43
N CYS A 169 0.14 2.34 -8.42
CA CYS A 169 -0.26 1.63 -7.22
C CYS A 169 -0.89 0.28 -7.52
N ILE A 170 -0.85 -0.61 -6.54
CA ILE A 170 -1.66 -1.82 -6.51
C ILE A 170 -2.55 -1.81 -5.28
N VAL A 171 -3.84 -2.03 -5.49
CA VAL A 171 -4.83 -2.32 -4.47
C VAL A 171 -4.97 -3.83 -4.35
N ASN A 172 -4.97 -4.31 -3.12
CA ASN A 172 -5.16 -5.71 -2.78
C ASN A 172 -6.32 -5.82 -1.79
N ILE A 173 -7.34 -6.61 -2.14
CA ILE A 173 -8.48 -6.92 -1.27
C ILE A 173 -8.39 -8.39 -0.89
N TYR A 174 -8.30 -8.65 0.40
CA TYR A 174 -8.09 -9.96 1.00
C TYR A 174 -9.37 -10.39 1.70
N ASP A 175 -9.79 -11.63 1.47
CA ASP A 175 -10.72 -12.31 2.36
C ASP A 175 -9.94 -13.10 3.42
N GLU A 176 -10.64 -13.59 4.45
CA GLU A 176 -10.04 -14.37 5.52
C GLU A 176 -9.17 -15.53 4.99
N GLY A 177 -7.96 -15.63 5.54
CA GLY A 177 -6.94 -16.61 5.14
C GLY A 177 -6.22 -16.32 3.82
N ASP A 178 -6.55 -15.25 3.09
CA ASP A 178 -5.72 -14.79 1.96
C ASP A 178 -4.39 -14.23 2.46
N CYS A 179 -3.35 -14.34 1.63
CA CYS A 179 -1.99 -14.04 2.05
C CYS A 179 -1.16 -13.45 0.89
N ILE A 180 0.05 -12.97 1.21
CA ILE A 180 1.12 -12.74 0.25
C ILE A 180 2.32 -13.58 0.69
N PRO A 181 2.85 -14.47 -0.16
CA PRO A 181 4.05 -15.24 0.17
C PRO A 181 5.29 -14.34 0.33
N PRO A 182 6.34 -14.85 0.99
CA PRO A 182 7.63 -14.17 1.09
C PRO A 182 8.17 -13.69 -0.26
N HIS A 183 8.46 -12.40 -0.35
CA HIS A 183 9.05 -11.79 -1.54
C HIS A 183 9.83 -10.50 -1.19
N ILE A 184 10.57 -10.02 -2.18
CA ILE A 184 11.14 -8.67 -2.24
C ILE A 184 10.46 -8.00 -3.43
N ASP A 185 10.00 -6.75 -3.27
CA ASP A 185 9.42 -5.99 -4.38
C ASP A 185 10.45 -5.83 -5.51
N HIS A 186 9.99 -5.93 -6.75
CA HIS A 186 10.88 -5.91 -7.91
C HIS A 186 11.57 -4.55 -8.09
N HIS A 187 12.80 -4.58 -8.62
CA HIS A 187 13.62 -3.39 -8.82
C HIS A 187 13.18 -2.49 -9.97
N ASP A 188 12.12 -2.86 -10.69
CA ASP A 188 11.45 -1.95 -11.61
C ASP A 188 10.74 -0.80 -10.87
N PHE A 189 10.61 -0.90 -9.55
CA PHE A 189 10.13 0.15 -8.67
C PHE A 189 11.28 0.74 -7.85
N LEU A 190 11.35 2.06 -7.80
CA LEU A 190 12.29 2.81 -6.98
C LEU A 190 11.88 2.76 -5.50
N ARG A 191 12.87 2.99 -4.64
CA ARG A 191 12.71 3.06 -3.19
C ARG A 191 12.83 4.52 -2.72
N PRO A 192 12.12 4.94 -1.66
CA PRO A 192 11.17 4.14 -0.90
C PRO A 192 9.84 3.91 -1.64
N PHE A 193 9.13 2.85 -1.25
CA PHE A 193 7.71 2.66 -1.55
C PHE A 193 6.91 2.51 -0.27
N CYS A 194 5.58 2.58 -0.35
CA CYS A 194 4.74 2.47 0.84
C CYS A 194 3.52 1.58 0.64
N THR A 195 3.05 1.00 1.75
CA THR A 195 1.78 0.27 1.82
C THR A 195 0.88 0.88 2.89
N VAL A 196 -0.34 1.25 2.50
CA VAL A 196 -1.39 1.75 3.39
C VAL A 196 -2.37 0.62 3.71
N SER A 197 -2.73 0.44 4.98
CA SER A 197 -3.61 -0.66 5.43
C SER A 197 -5.00 -0.17 5.86
N PHE A 198 -6.05 -0.90 5.52
CA PHE A 198 -7.45 -0.58 5.85
C PHE A 198 -8.25 -1.81 6.29
N LEU A 199 -9.43 -1.56 6.90
CA LEU A 199 -10.41 -2.51 7.43
C LEU A 199 -9.99 -3.31 8.67
N THR A 200 -8.84 -3.97 8.63
CA THR A 200 -8.39 -4.86 9.70
C THR A 200 -6.90 -4.72 9.90
N GLU A 201 -6.49 -4.57 11.16
CA GLU A 201 -5.08 -4.63 11.54
C GLU A 201 -4.54 -6.03 11.26
N CYS A 202 -3.43 -6.11 10.54
CA CYS A 202 -2.77 -7.37 10.23
C CYS A 202 -1.27 -7.21 10.37
N ASN A 203 -0.60 -8.28 10.77
CA ASN A 203 0.84 -8.29 10.82
C ASN A 203 1.43 -8.46 9.41
N ILE A 204 2.59 -7.84 9.19
CA ILE A 204 3.51 -8.17 8.10
C ILE A 204 4.76 -8.77 8.74
N LEU A 205 5.27 -9.86 8.16
CA LEU A 205 6.48 -10.50 8.65
C LEU A 205 7.68 -10.02 7.84
N PHE A 206 8.84 -9.92 8.50
CA PHE A 206 10.12 -9.55 7.91
C PHE A 206 11.23 -10.50 8.34
N GLY A 207 12.21 -10.70 7.47
CA GLY A 207 13.47 -11.38 7.75
C GLY A 207 14.24 -11.67 6.45
N SER A 208 15.55 -11.93 6.53
CA SER A 208 16.30 -12.33 5.31
C SER A 208 15.83 -13.67 4.75
N ASN A 209 15.35 -14.55 5.64
CA ASN A 209 14.76 -15.83 5.31
C ASN A 209 13.44 -16.04 6.07
N LEU A 210 12.34 -16.14 5.31
CA LEU A 210 11.00 -16.45 5.82
C LEU A 210 10.65 -17.88 5.41
N LYS A 211 10.14 -18.66 6.37
CA LYS A 211 9.77 -20.06 6.15
C LYS A 211 8.30 -20.17 5.75
N VAL A 212 8.02 -21.00 4.76
CA VAL A 212 6.65 -21.43 4.47
C VAL A 212 6.35 -22.61 5.39
N VAL A 213 5.42 -22.43 6.33
CA VAL A 213 5.04 -23.50 7.27
C VAL A 213 3.95 -24.35 6.64
N SER A 214 2.95 -23.70 6.07
CA SER A 214 1.84 -24.33 5.35
C SER A 214 1.19 -23.32 4.38
N ALA A 215 0.13 -23.73 3.69
CA ALA A 215 -0.59 -22.86 2.77
C ALA A 215 -1.17 -21.62 3.48
N GLY A 216 -0.56 -20.46 3.21
CA GLY A 216 -0.95 -19.17 3.82
C GLY A 216 -0.38 -18.94 5.23
N GLU A 217 0.46 -19.84 5.73
CA GLU A 217 1.12 -19.71 7.02
C GLU A 217 2.63 -19.60 6.83
N PHE A 218 3.19 -18.53 7.39
CA PHE A 218 4.60 -18.19 7.26
C PHE A 218 5.19 -17.90 8.63
N ALA A 219 6.45 -18.25 8.81
CA ALA A 219 7.21 -17.93 10.01
C ALA A 219 8.38 -17.00 9.66
N GLY A 220 8.53 -15.93 10.44
CA GLY A 220 9.58 -14.94 10.28
C GLY A 220 10.07 -14.44 11.65
N PRO A 221 11.31 -13.94 11.73
CA PRO A 221 11.88 -13.48 12.99
C PRO A 221 11.22 -12.19 13.51
N VAL A 222 10.62 -11.40 12.63
CA VAL A 222 10.01 -10.11 12.99
C VAL A 222 8.57 -10.08 12.49
N SER A 223 7.67 -9.67 13.38
CA SER A 223 6.26 -9.42 13.07
C SER A 223 5.92 -7.97 13.41
N VAL A 224 5.49 -7.19 12.42
CA VAL A 224 5.11 -5.79 12.59
C VAL A 224 3.60 -5.64 12.38
N PRO A 225 2.83 -5.19 13.39
CA PRO A 225 1.41 -4.90 13.21
C PRO A 225 1.23 -3.69 12.30
N LEU A 226 0.23 -3.74 11.42
CA LEU A 226 -0.17 -2.66 10.54
C LEU A 226 -1.57 -2.15 10.93
N PRO A 227 -1.65 -1.15 11.84
CA PRO A 227 -2.93 -0.58 12.25
C PRO A 227 -3.74 -0.04 11.07
N VAL A 228 -5.06 0.05 11.25
CA VAL A 228 -5.96 0.64 10.25
C VAL A 228 -5.59 2.10 10.01
N GLY A 229 -5.44 2.49 8.74
CA GLY A 229 -5.00 3.82 8.32
C GLY A 229 -3.50 4.08 8.44
N SER A 230 -2.70 3.08 8.85
CA SER A 230 -1.24 3.21 8.91
C SER A 230 -0.58 3.17 7.53
N VAL A 231 0.58 3.82 7.41
CA VAL A 231 1.43 3.82 6.22
C VAL A 231 2.79 3.23 6.60
N LEU A 232 3.09 2.05 6.06
CA LEU A 232 4.40 1.42 6.17
C LEU A 232 5.27 1.84 4.98
N ILE A 233 6.43 2.43 5.25
CA ILE A 233 7.48 2.74 4.29
C ILE A 233 8.49 1.60 4.27
N LEU A 234 8.86 1.16 3.06
CA LEU A 234 9.93 0.20 2.83
C LEU A 234 11.06 0.91 2.07
N ASN A 235 12.26 0.88 2.65
CA ASN A 235 13.48 1.45 2.08
C ASN A 235 14.70 0.67 2.56
N GLY A 236 15.86 0.88 1.93
CA GLY A 236 17.14 0.29 2.33
C GLY A 236 17.05 -1.23 2.51
N ASN A 237 17.70 -1.75 3.54
CA ASN A 237 17.69 -3.19 3.81
C ASN A 237 16.26 -3.73 4.04
N GLY A 238 15.36 -2.94 4.61
CA GLY A 238 13.96 -3.31 4.81
C GLY A 238 13.17 -3.51 3.51
N ALA A 239 13.64 -2.94 2.40
CA ALA A 239 13.08 -3.15 1.06
C ALA A 239 13.88 -4.17 0.23
N ASP A 240 15.20 -4.21 0.39
CA ASP A 240 16.08 -4.84 -0.60
C ASP A 240 16.82 -6.09 -0.06
N VAL A 241 16.85 -6.28 1.25
CA VAL A 241 17.52 -7.41 1.91
C VAL A 241 16.51 -8.28 2.64
N ALA A 242 15.63 -7.68 3.43
CA ALA A 242 14.57 -8.41 4.11
C ALA A 242 13.48 -8.82 3.10
N LYS A 243 13.18 -10.12 3.05
CA LYS A 243 11.91 -10.58 2.51
C LYS A 243 10.80 -10.12 3.43
N HIS A 244 9.63 -9.90 2.84
CA HIS A 244 8.41 -9.64 3.60
C HIS A 244 7.24 -10.47 3.09
N CYS A 245 6.30 -10.77 3.98
CA CYS A 245 5.08 -11.50 3.63
C CYS A 245 3.88 -11.03 4.45
N VAL A 246 2.69 -11.16 3.88
CA VAL A 246 1.44 -11.00 4.63
C VAL A 246 0.93 -12.41 4.93
N PRO A 247 0.97 -12.89 6.19
CA PRO A 247 0.38 -14.18 6.56
C PRO A 247 -1.14 -14.15 6.33
N GLY A 248 -1.79 -15.30 6.41
CA GLY A 248 -3.24 -15.42 6.29
C GLY A 248 -3.96 -14.38 7.15
N VAL A 249 -4.68 -13.46 6.49
CA VAL A 249 -5.36 -12.37 7.20
C VAL A 249 -6.50 -12.91 8.07
N PRO A 250 -6.73 -12.36 9.28
CA PRO A 250 -7.74 -12.85 10.22
C PRO A 250 -9.17 -12.42 9.85
N ALA A 251 -9.31 -11.39 9.00
CA ALA A 251 -10.59 -10.91 8.48
C ALA A 251 -10.34 -10.14 7.17
N ARG A 252 -11.42 -9.63 6.58
CA ARG A 252 -11.35 -8.87 5.33
C ARG A 252 -10.43 -7.66 5.48
N ARG A 253 -9.41 -7.58 4.64
CA ARG A 253 -8.40 -6.51 4.67
C ARG A 253 -8.30 -5.83 3.30
N ILE A 254 -7.95 -4.55 3.29
CA ILE A 254 -7.52 -3.85 2.07
C ILE A 254 -6.11 -3.30 2.32
N SER A 255 -5.24 -3.42 1.32
CA SER A 255 -3.97 -2.69 1.29
C SER A 255 -3.76 -1.99 -0.04
N ILE A 256 -3.22 -0.78 -0.01
CA ILE A 256 -2.83 -0.03 -1.21
C ILE A 256 -1.33 0.21 -1.16
N THR A 257 -0.59 -0.33 -2.12
CA THR A 257 0.86 -0.18 -2.22
C THR A 257 1.18 0.83 -3.33
N PHE A 258 1.79 1.96 -2.96
CA PHE A 258 2.18 3.03 -3.87
C PHE A 258 3.67 2.94 -4.18
N ARG A 259 4.01 2.98 -5.47
CA ARG A 259 5.38 2.80 -5.97
C ARG A 259 5.69 3.81 -7.07
N LYS A 260 6.92 4.30 -7.10
CA LYS A 260 7.47 5.03 -8.24
C LYS A 260 8.14 4.02 -9.17
N MET A 261 7.70 3.96 -10.42
CA MET A 261 8.37 3.18 -11.46
C MET A 261 9.75 3.77 -11.76
N ASP A 262 10.73 2.93 -12.04
CA ASP A 262 11.99 3.34 -12.67
C ASP A 262 11.70 3.89 -14.07
N ASP A 263 12.31 5.04 -14.41
CA ASP A 263 12.06 5.73 -15.67
C ASP A 263 12.40 4.86 -16.89
N SER A 264 13.39 3.95 -16.77
CA SER A 264 13.75 2.99 -17.82
C SER A 264 12.70 1.88 -18.03
N LYS A 265 11.80 1.71 -17.07
CA LYS A 265 10.78 0.65 -17.01
C LYS A 265 9.36 1.15 -17.26
N LEU A 266 9.18 2.45 -17.50
CA LEU A 266 7.87 3.02 -17.81
C LEU A 266 7.20 2.29 -18.99
N PRO A 267 5.87 2.06 -18.93
CA PRO A 267 5.11 1.62 -20.09
C PRO A 267 5.38 2.51 -21.31
N TYR A 268 5.41 1.94 -22.51
CA TYR A 268 5.81 2.69 -23.70
C TYR A 268 4.87 3.86 -24.02
N ARG A 269 3.60 3.74 -23.62
CA ARG A 269 2.56 4.78 -23.78
C ARG A 269 2.26 5.50 -22.47
N TYR A 270 3.19 5.47 -21.51
CA TYR A 270 3.01 6.15 -20.25
C TYR A 270 2.94 7.65 -20.45
N ALA A 271 1.91 8.27 -19.89
CA ALA A 271 1.75 9.72 -19.83
C ALA A 271 1.94 10.18 -18.38
N SER A 272 2.87 11.11 -18.17
CA SER A 272 3.10 11.70 -16.86
C SER A 272 1.86 12.45 -16.37
N ASP A 273 1.52 12.28 -15.09
CA ASP A 273 0.41 13.00 -14.47
C ASP A 273 0.88 14.38 -13.97
N PRO A 274 0.39 15.50 -14.54
CA PRO A 274 0.82 16.83 -14.14
C PRO A 274 0.52 17.14 -12.67
N GLU A 275 -0.53 16.54 -12.09
CA GLU A 275 -0.92 16.78 -10.69
C GLU A 275 0.08 16.18 -9.68
N LEU A 276 0.95 15.28 -10.13
CA LEU A 276 1.97 14.64 -9.30
C LEU A 276 3.36 15.26 -9.50
N THR A 277 3.47 16.32 -10.30
CA THR A 277 4.72 17.07 -10.50
C THR A 277 4.82 18.24 -9.53
N GLY A 278 6.04 18.58 -9.11
CA GLY A 278 6.30 19.81 -8.34
C GLY A 278 5.62 19.90 -6.97
N ILE A 279 5.21 18.77 -6.37
CA ILE A 279 4.58 18.76 -5.04
C ILE A 279 5.55 19.33 -4.00
N ARG A 280 5.18 20.45 -3.37
CA ARG A 280 6.00 21.12 -2.36
C ARG A 280 5.69 20.57 -0.96
N PRO A 281 6.68 20.00 -0.24
CA PRO A 281 6.50 19.60 1.15
C PRO A 281 6.20 20.79 2.05
N PHE A 282 5.45 20.56 3.14
CA PHE A 282 5.29 21.58 4.18
C PHE A 282 6.63 21.91 4.83
N ALA A 283 6.86 23.18 5.16
CA ALA A 283 8.01 23.56 5.96
C ALA A 283 7.96 22.81 7.30
N ARG A 284 9.08 22.18 7.69
CA ARG A 284 9.21 21.62 9.04
C ARG A 284 9.37 22.81 9.98
N SER A 285 8.36 23.07 10.81
CA SER A 285 8.51 24.05 11.89
C SER A 285 9.67 23.60 12.79
N PRO A 286 10.58 24.50 13.21
CA PRO A 286 11.51 24.17 14.28
C PRO A 286 10.69 23.76 15.49
N ILE A 287 10.98 22.58 16.06
CA ILE A 287 10.40 22.21 17.35
C ILE A 287 11.01 23.19 18.36
N THR A 288 10.32 24.30 18.64
CA THR A 288 10.63 25.13 19.80
C THR A 288 10.45 24.24 21.01
N LYS A 289 11.54 24.00 21.75
CA LYS A 289 11.57 23.35 23.06
C LYS A 289 10.65 24.11 24.02
N MET A 290 9.35 23.84 24.02
CA MET A 290 8.40 24.35 25.01
C MET A 290 8.04 23.30 26.07
N LEU A 291 8.98 22.41 26.38
CA LEU A 291 8.96 21.56 27.59
C LEU A 291 10.37 21.52 28.19
N ALA A 292 10.82 22.68 28.66
CA ALA A 292 11.96 22.79 29.56
C ALA A 292 11.66 23.92 30.55
N GLN A 293 10.87 23.58 31.57
CA GLN A 293 10.80 24.24 32.88
C GLN A 293 9.65 23.61 33.66
N GLN A 294 9.92 22.54 34.42
CA GLN A 294 9.60 22.45 35.85
C GLN A 294 10.59 21.45 36.48
N PRO A 295 11.35 21.83 37.53
CA PRO A 295 12.15 20.88 38.29
C PRO A 295 11.22 19.95 39.10
N PRO A 296 11.60 18.67 39.31
CA PRO A 296 10.79 17.73 40.08
C PRO A 296 10.76 18.13 41.57
N PRO A 297 9.62 18.01 42.26
CA PRO A 297 9.59 18.16 43.71
C PRO A 297 10.28 16.96 44.38
N GLU A 298 10.99 17.27 45.47
CA GLU A 298 11.76 16.38 46.31
C GLU A 298 10.93 15.21 46.85
N ASN A 299 11.48 14.00 46.76
CA ASN A 299 10.87 12.78 47.28
C ASN A 299 11.66 12.31 48.51
N ASN A 300 11.00 12.30 49.66
CA ASN A 300 11.54 11.75 50.91
C ASN A 300 11.35 10.23 50.96
N ASN A 301 12.47 9.52 51.10
CA ASN A 301 12.70 8.22 51.75
C ASN A 301 11.59 7.15 51.76
N ASN A 302 11.90 5.96 51.24
CA ASN A 302 12.31 4.85 52.11
C ASN A 302 12.86 3.63 51.34
N ASN A 303 13.99 3.14 51.86
CA ASN A 303 14.69 1.90 51.54
C ASN A 303 13.77 0.67 51.65
N THR A 304 13.78 -0.22 50.65
CA THR A 304 13.90 -1.67 50.92
C THR A 304 14.56 -2.37 49.73
N ARG A 305 15.63 -3.08 50.03
CA ARG A 305 16.51 -3.86 49.16
C ARG A 305 15.90 -5.24 48.89
N CYS A 306 15.91 -5.72 47.65
CA CYS A 306 15.80 -7.15 47.31
C CYS A 306 16.58 -7.47 46.02
N GLU A 307 17.46 -8.44 46.14
CA GLU A 307 18.42 -8.96 45.14
C GLU A 307 17.76 -9.76 44.01
N PRO A 308 18.40 -9.90 42.83
CA PRO A 308 17.85 -10.60 41.68
C PRO A 308 18.12 -12.12 41.68
N ILE A 309 17.10 -12.92 41.39
CA ILE A 309 17.25 -14.34 41.06
C ILE A 309 17.32 -14.49 39.53
N ALA A 310 18.48 -14.95 39.05
CA ALA A 310 18.69 -15.37 37.68
C ALA A 310 18.03 -16.74 37.45
N VAL A 311 17.22 -16.87 36.39
CA VAL A 311 16.76 -18.17 35.89
C VAL A 311 17.24 -18.33 34.45
N ALA A 312 18.22 -19.22 34.30
CA ALA A 312 18.68 -19.74 33.03
C ALA A 312 17.64 -20.71 32.46
N VAL A 313 17.34 -20.60 31.17
CA VAL A 313 16.64 -21.66 30.43
C VAL A 313 17.47 -22.07 29.22
N LYS A 314 17.78 -23.37 29.21
CA LYS A 314 18.61 -24.09 28.24
C LYS A 314 17.97 -24.13 26.86
N ALA A 315 18.79 -23.96 25.84
CA ALA A 315 18.49 -24.34 24.47
C ALA A 315 18.38 -25.87 24.36
N SER A 316 17.35 -26.36 23.66
CA SER A 316 17.33 -27.73 23.15
C SER A 316 17.20 -27.67 21.63
N ASN A 317 18.25 -28.15 20.97
CA ASN A 317 18.27 -28.45 19.55
C ASN A 317 17.54 -29.77 19.33
N ASN A 318 16.67 -29.82 18.33
CA ASN A 318 16.54 -31.00 17.47
C ASN A 318 15.95 -30.58 16.12
N SER A 319 16.80 -30.65 15.10
CA SER A 319 16.46 -30.53 13.68
C SER A 319 16.14 -31.92 13.12
N VAL A 320 15.01 -32.10 12.45
CA VAL A 320 14.89 -32.95 11.24
C VAL A 320 13.61 -32.52 10.51
N PHE A 321 13.75 -32.06 9.25
CA PHE A 321 12.99 -32.47 8.06
C PHE A 321 13.03 -31.36 6.99
N SER A 322 13.72 -31.68 5.90
CA SER A 322 13.60 -31.03 4.61
C SER A 322 12.46 -31.68 3.83
N LYS A 323 11.60 -30.88 3.19
CA LYS A 323 10.97 -31.18 1.90
C LYS A 323 10.42 -29.89 1.28
N LYS A 324 10.52 -29.83 -0.05
CA LYS A 324 10.26 -28.72 -0.96
C LYS A 324 8.94 -27.99 -0.67
N ASP A 325 9.01 -26.67 -0.63
CA ASP A 325 7.86 -25.77 -0.47
C ASP A 325 7.01 -25.75 -1.76
N ASP A 326 5.88 -26.46 -1.74
CA ASP A 326 4.83 -26.45 -2.78
C ASP A 326 3.90 -25.23 -2.65
N PHE A 327 4.47 -24.02 -2.53
CA PHE A 327 3.67 -22.79 -2.70
C PHE A 327 3.98 -22.16 -4.06
N PRO A 328 3.12 -22.33 -5.08
CA PRO A 328 3.42 -21.82 -6.41
C PRO A 328 3.50 -20.28 -6.39
N PRO A 329 4.37 -19.68 -7.24
CA PRO A 329 4.49 -18.24 -7.32
C PRO A 329 3.15 -17.59 -7.68
N LEU A 330 3.00 -16.31 -7.34
CA LEU A 330 1.77 -15.55 -7.58
C LEU A 330 1.45 -15.48 -9.08
N GLY A 331 0.55 -16.34 -9.58
CA GLY A 331 0.01 -16.20 -10.94
C GLY A 331 -0.13 -17.46 -11.81
N SER A 332 0.20 -18.66 -11.33
CA SER A 332 -0.01 -19.88 -12.12
C SER A 332 -1.51 -20.26 -12.20
N LEU A 333 -2.24 -19.65 -13.13
CA LEU A 333 -3.56 -20.13 -13.54
C LEU A 333 -3.39 -21.39 -14.41
N SER A 334 -3.53 -22.57 -13.82
CA SER A 334 -3.81 -23.79 -14.58
C SER A 334 -5.26 -23.75 -15.07
N ILE A 335 -5.48 -23.33 -16.31
CA ILE A 335 -6.76 -23.54 -16.97
C ILE A 335 -6.82 -25.02 -17.34
N GLY A 336 -7.71 -25.75 -16.66
CA GLY A 336 -7.97 -27.16 -16.91
C GLY A 336 -8.38 -27.43 -18.36
N ASN A 337 -7.96 -28.60 -18.85
CA ASN A 337 -8.29 -29.17 -20.14
C ASN A 337 -9.79 -29.04 -20.47
N LYS A 338 -10.10 -28.48 -21.64
CA LYS A 338 -11.41 -28.70 -22.28
C LYS A 338 -11.49 -30.16 -22.75
N PRO A 339 -12.64 -30.84 -22.58
CA PRO A 339 -12.85 -32.16 -23.14
C PRO A 339 -12.91 -32.06 -24.68
N ARG A 340 -12.21 -32.98 -25.37
CA ARG A 340 -12.32 -33.19 -26.81
C ARG A 340 -13.77 -33.48 -27.16
N ALA A 341 -14.40 -32.61 -27.93
CA ALA A 341 -15.68 -32.91 -28.57
C ALA A 341 -15.45 -33.90 -29.72
N ASN A 342 -16.24 -34.97 -29.73
CA ASN A 342 -16.30 -36.01 -30.74
C ASN A 342 -16.50 -35.43 -32.15
N GLY A 343 -15.52 -35.66 -33.03
CA GLY A 343 -15.70 -35.54 -34.48
C GLY A 343 -16.19 -36.87 -35.05
N ASN A 344 -17.47 -36.91 -35.44
CA ASN A 344 -18.02 -37.94 -36.31
C ASN A 344 -17.24 -37.96 -37.63
N VAL A 345 -16.53 -39.05 -37.91
CA VAL A 345 -16.03 -39.35 -39.26
C VAL A 345 -16.98 -40.35 -39.90
N ARG A 346 -17.76 -39.87 -40.87
CA ARG A 346 -18.48 -40.71 -41.84
C ARG A 346 -17.46 -41.41 -42.74
N ARG A 347 -17.64 -42.72 -42.89
CA ARG A 347 -17.03 -43.55 -43.94
C ARG A 347 -17.40 -43.00 -45.32
N GLN A 348 -16.39 -42.82 -46.18
CA GLN A 348 -16.30 -43.46 -47.50
C GLN A 348 -14.86 -43.94 -47.68
#